data_AF-A0A3D5VPI4-F1
#
_entry.id   AF-A0A3D5VPI4-F1
#
_cell.length_a   1.000
_cell.length_b   1.000
_cell.length_c   1.000
_cell.angle_alpha   90.00
_cell.angle_beta   90.00
_cell.angle_gamma   90.00
#
_symmetry.space_group_name_H-M   'P 1'
#
loop_
_entity.id
_entity.type
_entity.pdbx_description
1 polymer ?
#
loop_
_entity_poly.entity_id
_entity_poly.type
_entity_poly.pdbx_seq_one_letter_code
_entity_poly.pdbx_strand_id
1 'polypeptide(L)'
;MDDLASVLAKVDVYDKWFKSALHADFPLGGTQIKNVLTLLVPIRNKLAHANGVTLTLHEAERALCYCNDLISAIQNHYTGMTMADKFPAPIFTRISDSQGNVHYPSDHRPDFYGKEPLKCGEMIRFEVEVDSTFAPNEYDISWSVNNISNGQTGTGSIFSVVLEEKHVGLQFTVSAKLLSHKPWHRDQNFDALAVLRYEVLPPPG
;
A
#
# COMPACT_ATOMS: atom_id res chain seq x y z
N MET A 1 5.86 6.17 -18.50
CA MET A 1 4.86 7.22 -18.25
C MET A 1 4.15 7.58 -19.55
N ASP A 2 4.85 7.64 -20.69
CA ASP A 2 4.22 7.71 -22.01
C ASP A 2 3.32 6.50 -22.34
N ASP A 3 3.75 5.30 -21.97
CA ASP A 3 2.91 4.09 -22.12
C ASP A 3 1.66 4.15 -21.23
N LEU A 4 1.81 4.65 -20.00
CA LEU A 4 0.70 4.83 -19.05
C LEU A 4 -0.33 5.82 -19.60
N ALA A 5 0.13 6.99 -20.09
CA ALA A 5 -0.74 7.99 -20.73
C ALA A 5 -1.47 7.41 -21.95
N SER A 6 -0.77 6.59 -22.73
CA SER A 6 -1.34 5.97 -23.93
C SER A 6 -2.39 4.90 -23.59
N VAL A 7 -2.17 4.11 -22.53
CA VAL A 7 -3.13 3.10 -22.07
C VAL A 7 -4.36 3.76 -21.45
N LEU A 8 -4.18 4.75 -20.57
CA LEU A 8 -5.29 5.44 -19.89
C LEU A 8 -6.17 6.25 -20.86
N ALA A 9 -5.61 6.69 -21.98
CA ALA A 9 -6.33 7.48 -22.98
C ALA A 9 -7.14 6.64 -23.98
N LYS A 10 -6.97 5.31 -23.99
CA LYS A 10 -7.78 4.44 -24.84
C LYS A 10 -9.24 4.52 -24.35
N VAL A 11 -10.16 4.84 -25.26
CA VAL A 11 -11.57 5.12 -24.94
C VAL A 11 -12.21 3.94 -24.20
N ASP A 12 -12.02 2.72 -24.70
CA ASP A 12 -12.54 1.49 -24.11
C ASP A 12 -11.97 1.21 -22.71
N VAL A 13 -10.68 1.49 -22.51
CA VAL A 13 -10.02 1.34 -21.20
C VAL A 13 -10.51 2.40 -20.22
N TYR A 14 -10.58 3.66 -20.66
CA TYR A 14 -11.02 4.78 -19.85
C TYR A 14 -12.47 4.61 -19.39
N ASP A 15 -13.38 4.38 -20.34
CA ASP A 15 -14.81 4.27 -20.05
C ASP A 15 -15.11 3.07 -19.14
N LYS A 16 -14.38 1.97 -19.30
CA LYS A 16 -14.59 0.76 -18.50
C LYS A 16 -14.04 0.84 -17.09
N TRP A 17 -12.85 1.43 -16.90
CA TRP A 17 -12.10 1.29 -15.64
C TRP A 17 -11.80 2.60 -14.92
N PHE A 18 -11.74 3.73 -15.63
CA PHE A 18 -11.21 4.98 -15.07
C PHE A 18 -12.23 6.11 -15.01
N LYS A 19 -13.31 6.04 -15.80
CA LYS A 19 -14.33 7.07 -15.87
C LYS A 19 -14.99 7.34 -14.52
N SER A 20 -15.33 6.29 -13.76
CA SER A 20 -15.95 6.43 -12.44
C SER A 20 -15.05 7.18 -11.44
N ALA A 21 -13.73 7.05 -11.59
CA ALA A 21 -12.77 7.67 -10.69
C ALA A 21 -12.36 9.08 -11.12
N LEU A 22 -12.19 9.32 -12.41
CA LEU A 22 -11.55 10.53 -12.92
C LEU A 22 -12.51 11.55 -13.51
N HIS A 23 -13.71 11.14 -13.94
CA HIS A 23 -14.54 12.01 -14.77
C HIS A 23 -15.11 13.25 -14.05
N ALA A 24 -15.28 13.17 -12.73
CA ALA A 24 -15.75 14.30 -11.93
C ALA A 24 -14.76 15.49 -11.99
N ASP A 25 -13.47 15.20 -11.84
CA ASP A 25 -12.40 16.21 -11.84
C ASP A 25 -11.79 16.43 -13.24
N PHE A 26 -11.93 15.45 -14.13
CA PHE A 26 -11.43 15.47 -15.51
C PHE A 26 -12.57 15.23 -16.51
N PRO A 27 -13.46 16.22 -16.73
CA PRO A 27 -14.68 16.05 -17.54
C PRO A 27 -14.41 15.82 -19.02
N LEU A 28 -13.22 16.17 -19.52
CA LEU A 28 -12.81 15.90 -20.90
C LEU A 28 -12.26 14.47 -21.09
N GLY A 29 -12.29 13.65 -20.05
CA GLY A 29 -12.04 12.22 -20.11
C GLY A 29 -10.58 11.83 -20.38
N GLY A 30 -10.39 10.64 -20.97
CA GLY A 30 -9.05 10.07 -21.22
C GLY A 30 -8.09 10.99 -21.97
N THR A 31 -8.60 11.86 -22.85
CA THR A 31 -7.78 12.85 -23.58
C THR A 31 -7.15 13.89 -22.64
N GLN A 32 -7.89 14.37 -21.64
CA GLN A 32 -7.37 15.32 -20.66
C GLN A 32 -6.33 14.66 -19.76
N ILE A 33 -6.59 13.44 -19.30
CA ILE A 33 -5.62 12.63 -18.53
C ILE A 33 -4.35 12.42 -19.33
N LYS A 34 -4.46 12.08 -20.63
CA LYS A 34 -3.30 11.96 -21.52
C LYS A 34 -2.47 13.23 -21.54
N ASN A 35 -3.13 14.37 -21.77
CA ASN A 35 -2.46 15.67 -21.86
C ASN A 35 -1.75 16.01 -20.55
N VAL A 36 -2.41 15.82 -19.41
CA VAL A 36 -1.81 16.02 -18.08
C VAL A 36 -0.56 15.16 -17.90
N LEU A 37 -0.65 13.85 -18.19
CA LEU A 37 0.49 12.94 -18.04
C LEU A 37 1.63 13.29 -19.00
N THR A 38 1.34 13.65 -20.25
CA THR A 38 2.35 14.11 -21.22
C THR A 38 3.05 15.39 -20.75
N LEU A 39 2.35 16.30 -20.07
CA LEU A 39 2.95 17.50 -19.49
C LEU A 39 3.87 17.20 -18.30
N LEU A 40 3.61 16.14 -17.55
CA LEU A 40 4.43 15.72 -16.40
C LEU A 40 5.73 15.00 -16.80
N VAL A 41 5.76 14.33 -17.96
CA VAL A 41 6.93 13.58 -18.46
C VAL A 41 8.23 14.41 -18.50
N PRO A 42 8.29 15.60 -19.11
CA PRO A 42 9.53 16.38 -19.16
C PRO A 42 9.97 16.85 -17.77
N ILE A 43 9.03 17.19 -16.88
CA ILE A 43 9.31 17.61 -15.50
C ILE A 43 9.96 16.46 -14.72
N ARG A 44 9.36 15.26 -14.80
CA ARG A 44 9.92 14.03 -14.21
C ARG A 44 11.33 13.75 -14.75
N ASN A 45 11.55 13.88 -16.06
CA ASN A 45 12.85 13.63 -16.68
C ASN A 45 13.93 14.59 -16.16
N LYS A 46 13.61 15.88 -15.98
CA LYS A 46 14.53 16.85 -15.37
C LYS A 46 14.94 16.44 -13.96
N LEU A 47 13.98 16.00 -13.14
CA LEU A 47 14.23 15.53 -11.78
C LEU A 47 15.07 14.25 -11.75
N ALA A 48 14.80 13.28 -12.63
CA ALA A 48 15.47 11.99 -12.64
C ALA A 48 16.94 12.05 -13.09
N HIS A 49 17.29 12.99 -13.98
CA HIS A 49 18.63 13.10 -14.56
C HIS A 49 19.54 14.11 -13.86
N ALA A 50 19.32 14.41 -12.58
CA ALA A 50 20.07 15.41 -11.79
C ALA A 50 20.07 16.84 -12.41
N ASN A 51 19.20 17.11 -13.38
CA ASN A 51 18.97 18.41 -13.98
C ASN A 51 17.97 19.24 -13.16
N GLY A 52 17.78 18.92 -11.87
CA GLY A 52 16.83 19.59 -10.98
C GLY A 52 17.06 21.10 -10.88
N VAL A 53 18.29 21.57 -11.07
CA VAL A 53 18.65 23.00 -11.12
C VAL A 53 18.00 23.73 -12.30
N THR A 54 17.58 23.01 -13.34
CA THR A 54 16.87 23.56 -14.53
C THR A 54 15.35 23.48 -14.44
N LEU A 55 14.82 22.98 -13.30
CA LEU A 55 13.39 22.98 -13.04
C LEU A 55 12.96 24.38 -12.62
N THR A 56 12.10 25.00 -13.43
CA THR A 56 11.54 26.31 -13.09
C THR A 56 10.49 26.19 -11.99
N LEU A 57 10.26 27.27 -11.24
CA LEU A 57 9.19 27.33 -10.25
C LEU A 57 7.83 26.99 -10.87
N HIS A 58 7.55 27.52 -12.07
CA HIS A 58 6.31 27.24 -12.79
C HIS A 58 6.13 25.76 -13.16
N GLU A 59 7.20 25.06 -13.57
CA GLU A 59 7.15 23.63 -13.81
C GLU A 59 6.91 22.83 -12.52
N ALA A 60 7.53 23.25 -11.40
CA ALA A 60 7.30 22.63 -10.11
C ALA A 60 5.85 22.82 -9.64
N GLU A 61 5.29 24.02 -9.76
CA GLU A 61 3.88 24.32 -9.44
C GLU A 61 2.92 23.46 -10.28
N ARG A 62 3.16 23.37 -11.59
CA ARG A 62 2.34 22.53 -12.47
C ARG A 62 2.40 21.06 -12.08
N ALA A 63 3.58 20.56 -11.74
CA ALA A 63 3.73 19.19 -11.27
C ALA A 63 2.93 18.96 -9.98
N LEU A 64 3.03 19.87 -9.02
CA LEU A 64 2.29 19.80 -7.76
C LEU A 64 0.77 19.82 -7.99
N CYS A 65 0.25 20.77 -8.77
CA CYS A 65 -1.18 20.88 -9.04
C CYS A 65 -1.72 19.61 -9.73
N TYR A 66 -1.13 19.20 -10.86
CA TYR A 66 -1.64 18.05 -11.59
C TYR A 66 -1.52 16.73 -10.83
N CYS A 67 -0.44 16.53 -10.07
CA CYS A 67 -0.32 15.36 -9.21
C CYS A 67 -1.39 15.39 -8.11
N ASN A 68 -1.60 16.53 -7.46
CA ASN A 68 -2.61 16.65 -6.41
C ASN A 68 -4.04 16.46 -6.95
N ASP A 69 -4.35 16.97 -8.13
CA ASP A 69 -5.66 16.78 -8.78
C ASP A 69 -5.91 15.30 -9.10
N LEU A 70 -4.91 14.61 -9.67
CA LEU A 70 -5.00 13.17 -9.96
C LEU A 70 -5.14 12.34 -8.67
N ILE A 71 -4.34 12.64 -7.64
CA ILE A 71 -4.41 11.98 -6.34
C ILE A 71 -5.79 12.20 -5.70
N SER A 72 -6.27 13.44 -5.69
CA SER A 72 -7.56 13.80 -5.09
C SER A 72 -8.72 13.13 -5.80
N ALA A 73 -8.73 13.09 -7.14
CA ALA A 73 -9.77 12.40 -7.90
C ALA A 73 -9.85 10.90 -7.55
N ILE A 74 -8.70 10.25 -7.49
CA ILE A 74 -8.60 8.83 -7.13
C ILE A 74 -9.04 8.62 -5.66
N GLN A 75 -8.56 9.45 -4.74
CA GLN A 75 -8.93 9.38 -3.32
C GLN A 75 -10.43 9.59 -3.11
N ASN A 76 -11.04 10.57 -3.79
CA ASN A 76 -12.47 10.85 -3.71
C ASN A 76 -13.29 9.65 -4.19
N HIS A 77 -12.87 9.01 -5.28
CA HIS A 77 -13.52 7.80 -5.79
C HIS A 77 -13.51 6.67 -4.75
N TYR A 78 -12.33 6.35 -4.20
CA TYR A 78 -12.21 5.28 -3.20
C TYR A 78 -12.89 5.64 -1.89
N THR A 79 -12.86 6.91 -1.47
CA THR A 79 -13.59 7.39 -0.29
C THR A 79 -15.09 7.16 -0.47
N GLY A 80 -15.63 7.49 -1.63
CA GLY A 80 -17.04 7.23 -1.95
C GLY A 80 -17.39 5.74 -1.90
N MET A 81 -16.51 4.87 -2.39
CA MET A 81 -16.69 3.42 -2.30
C MET A 81 -16.63 2.92 -0.85
N THR A 82 -15.64 3.37 -0.07
CA THR A 82 -15.48 3.00 1.34
C THR A 82 -16.68 3.46 2.17
N MET A 83 -17.20 4.67 1.93
CA MET A 83 -18.39 5.18 2.63
C MET A 83 -19.68 4.41 2.29
N ALA A 84 -19.70 3.69 1.16
CA ALA A 84 -20.79 2.79 0.81
C ALA A 84 -20.64 1.38 1.43
N ASP A 85 -19.48 1.06 2.03
CA ASP A 85 -19.28 -0.17 2.81
C ASP A 85 -20.18 -0.13 4.06
N LYS A 86 -20.68 -1.29 4.48
CA LYS A 86 -21.37 -1.47 5.75
C LYS A 86 -20.49 -1.09 6.92
N PHE A 87 -19.18 -1.30 6.79
CA PHE A 87 -18.16 -0.96 7.78
C PHE A 87 -17.05 -0.15 7.10
N PRO A 88 -17.22 1.18 6.96
CA PRO A 88 -16.22 2.07 6.36
C PRO A 88 -14.98 2.15 7.26
N ALA A 89 -14.09 1.17 7.20
CA ALA A 89 -12.94 1.05 8.09
C ALA A 89 -11.68 0.74 7.26
N PRO A 90 -10.50 1.17 7.72
CA PRO A 90 -9.28 1.04 6.93
C PRO A 90 -8.94 -0.44 6.68
N ILE A 91 -8.27 -0.69 5.56
CA ILE A 91 -7.74 -2.00 5.17
C ILE A 91 -6.29 -1.85 4.71
N PHE A 92 -5.55 -2.96 4.74
CA PHE A 92 -4.26 -3.01 4.07
C PHE A 92 -4.47 -3.00 2.55
N THR A 93 -3.62 -2.28 1.83
CA THR A 93 -3.61 -2.20 0.36
C THR A 93 -2.37 -2.84 -0.24
N ARG A 94 -1.27 -2.89 0.53
CA ARG A 94 -0.04 -3.61 0.18
C ARG A 94 0.57 -4.23 1.42
N ILE A 95 1.07 -5.44 1.27
CA ILE A 95 1.81 -6.16 2.31
C ILE A 95 3.05 -6.75 1.65
N SER A 96 4.23 -6.50 2.21
CA SER A 96 5.48 -6.97 1.65
C SER A 96 6.51 -7.34 2.71
N ASP A 97 7.53 -8.10 2.29
CA ASP A 97 8.65 -8.47 3.15
C ASP A 97 10.02 -8.27 2.48
N SER A 98 11.08 -8.45 3.26
CA SER A 98 12.47 -8.39 2.78
C SER A 98 12.91 -9.58 1.91
N GLN A 99 12.07 -10.61 1.75
CA GLN A 99 12.30 -11.73 0.83
C GLN A 99 11.73 -11.45 -0.57
N GLY A 100 11.10 -10.29 -0.76
CA GLY A 100 10.50 -9.90 -2.04
C GLY A 100 9.09 -10.44 -2.24
N ASN A 101 8.44 -10.98 -1.19
CA ASN A 101 7.01 -11.24 -1.26
C ASN A 101 6.26 -9.91 -1.24
N VAL A 102 5.32 -9.75 -2.16
CA VAL A 102 4.45 -8.57 -2.26
C VAL A 102 3.03 -9.05 -2.56
N HIS A 103 2.08 -8.58 -1.77
CA HIS A 103 0.68 -8.92 -1.86
C HIS A 103 -0.17 -7.65 -1.85
N TYR A 104 -1.21 -7.65 -2.69
CA TYR A 104 -2.22 -6.59 -2.78
C TYR A 104 -3.56 -7.20 -2.34
N PRO A 105 -3.86 -7.22 -1.03
CA PRO A 105 -5.06 -7.88 -0.52
C PRO A 105 -6.33 -7.20 -1.02
N SER A 106 -7.35 -8.00 -1.31
CA SER A 106 -8.71 -7.52 -1.61
C SER A 106 -9.68 -7.72 -0.45
N ASP A 107 -9.20 -8.22 0.69
CA ASP A 107 -9.98 -8.51 1.89
C ASP A 107 -9.28 -7.94 3.14
N HIS A 108 -10.05 -7.71 4.20
CA HIS A 108 -9.61 -7.19 5.50
C HIS A 108 -8.88 -8.22 6.38
N ARG A 109 -8.95 -9.52 6.06
CA ARG A 109 -8.24 -10.60 6.79
C ARG A 109 -7.33 -11.43 5.89
N PRO A 110 -6.32 -10.83 5.27
CA PRO A 110 -5.48 -11.60 4.37
C PRO A 110 -4.55 -12.56 5.15
N ASP A 111 -4.45 -13.80 4.68
CA ASP A 111 -3.52 -14.82 5.20
C ASP A 111 -2.55 -15.24 4.09
N PHE A 112 -1.25 -15.09 4.35
CA PHE A 112 -0.21 -15.35 3.37
C PHE A 112 0.84 -16.32 3.89
N TYR A 113 1.32 -17.16 2.98
CA TYR A 113 2.46 -18.03 3.19
C TYR A 113 3.65 -17.49 2.41
N GLY A 114 4.76 -17.28 3.11
CA GLY A 114 6.04 -16.97 2.48
C GLY A 114 6.43 -18.06 1.49
N LYS A 115 6.96 -17.65 0.33
CA LYS A 115 7.32 -18.58 -0.75
C LYS A 115 8.51 -19.47 -0.39
N GLU A 116 9.48 -18.91 0.33
CA GLU A 116 10.73 -19.57 0.67
C GLU A 116 10.87 -19.67 2.19
N PRO A 117 11.46 -20.77 2.71
CA PRO A 117 11.81 -20.88 4.12
C PRO A 117 12.84 -19.83 4.55
N LEU A 118 12.70 -19.36 5.78
CA LEU A 118 13.65 -18.44 6.43
C LEU A 118 14.70 -19.23 7.21
N LYS A 119 15.82 -18.60 7.57
CA LYS A 119 16.89 -19.24 8.36
C LYS A 119 17.02 -18.62 9.73
N CYS A 120 17.27 -19.48 10.73
CA CYS A 120 17.71 -19.03 12.04
C CYS A 120 18.98 -18.16 11.92
N GLY A 121 18.99 -17.03 12.63
CA GLY A 121 20.02 -15.99 12.61
C GLY A 121 19.72 -14.82 11.66
N GLU A 122 18.80 -14.96 10.71
CA GLU A 122 18.45 -13.89 9.77
C GLU A 122 17.43 -12.90 10.35
N MET A 123 17.41 -11.69 9.79
CA MET A 123 16.36 -10.71 10.06
C MET A 123 15.35 -10.72 8.91
N ILE A 124 14.07 -10.86 9.24
CA ILE A 124 12.98 -10.58 8.30
C ILE A 124 12.34 -9.24 8.65
N ARG A 125 12.12 -8.41 7.63
CA ARG A 125 11.41 -7.13 7.73
C ARG A 125 10.10 -7.21 6.97
N PHE A 126 9.02 -6.81 7.59
CA PHE A 126 7.68 -6.69 7.03
C PHE A 126 7.31 -5.22 6.87
N GLU A 127 6.49 -4.94 5.86
CA GLU A 127 5.95 -3.61 5.59
C GLU A 127 4.51 -3.71 5.11
N VAL A 128 3.65 -2.84 5.64
CA VAL A 128 2.25 -2.72 5.26
C VAL A 128 1.93 -1.30 4.83
N GLU A 129 1.06 -1.18 3.83
CA GLU A 129 0.41 0.07 3.43
C GLU A 129 -1.08 -0.05 3.72
N VAL A 130 -1.66 1.05 4.18
CA VAL A 130 -3.10 1.18 4.48
C VAL A 130 -3.73 2.03 3.40
N ASP A 131 -5.03 1.85 3.17
CA ASP A 131 -5.80 2.69 2.26
C ASP A 131 -5.61 4.19 2.55
N SER A 132 -5.18 4.92 1.51
CA SER A 132 -4.90 6.34 1.52
C SER A 132 -6.13 7.23 1.75
N THR A 133 -7.35 6.67 1.76
CA THR A 133 -8.56 7.39 2.17
C THR A 133 -8.59 7.69 3.68
N PHE A 134 -7.75 7.00 4.46
CA PHE A 134 -7.57 7.24 5.89
C PHE A 134 -6.22 7.88 6.17
N ALA A 135 -6.21 8.94 6.98
CA ALA A 135 -4.95 9.58 7.35
C ALA A 135 -4.18 8.72 8.38
N PRO A 136 -2.83 8.72 8.37
CA PRO A 136 -2.04 7.89 9.29
C PRO A 136 -2.28 8.12 10.78
N ASN A 137 -2.89 9.24 11.15
CA ASN A 137 -3.26 9.58 12.53
C ASN A 137 -4.67 9.10 12.92
N GLU A 138 -5.42 8.46 12.01
CA GLU A 138 -6.78 7.96 12.25
C GLU A 138 -6.81 6.48 12.65
N TYR A 139 -5.65 5.82 12.67
CA TYR A 139 -5.51 4.41 12.97
C TYR A 139 -4.15 4.07 13.57
N ASP A 140 -4.10 2.92 14.23
CA ASP A 140 -2.89 2.30 14.75
C ASP A 140 -2.62 0.96 14.05
N ILE A 141 -1.34 0.67 13.85
CA ILE A 141 -0.86 -0.64 13.38
C ILE A 141 -0.05 -1.26 14.50
N SER A 142 -0.44 -2.46 14.92
CA SER A 142 0.29 -3.25 15.90
C SER A 142 0.69 -4.60 15.32
N TRP A 143 1.91 -5.02 15.62
CA TRP A 143 2.50 -6.27 15.16
C TRP A 143 2.68 -7.24 16.32
N SER A 144 2.53 -8.52 16.03
CA SER A 144 2.84 -9.59 16.99
C SER A 144 3.38 -10.83 16.29
N VAL A 145 4.48 -11.37 16.81
CA VAL A 145 4.90 -12.74 16.57
C VAL A 145 3.99 -13.66 17.39
N ASN A 146 3.29 -14.55 16.70
CA ASN A 146 2.32 -15.47 17.25
C ASN A 146 2.96 -16.86 17.47
N ASN A 147 2.28 -17.69 18.26
CA ASN A 147 2.66 -19.09 18.54
C ASN A 147 4.01 -19.26 19.28
N ILE A 148 4.58 -18.17 19.78
CA ILE A 148 5.83 -18.17 20.55
C ILE A 148 5.58 -17.42 21.87
N SER A 149 5.91 -18.05 22.98
CA SER A 149 5.79 -17.44 24.31
C SER A 149 6.66 -16.17 24.37
N ASN A 150 6.05 -15.05 24.77
CA ASN A 150 6.68 -13.72 24.76
C ASN A 150 7.22 -13.33 23.36
N GLY A 151 6.47 -13.67 22.31
CA GLY A 151 6.74 -13.24 20.95
C GLY A 151 6.91 -11.73 20.84
N GLN A 152 7.80 -11.31 19.94
CA GLN A 152 8.11 -9.92 19.71
C GLN A 152 6.87 -9.16 19.24
N THR A 153 6.75 -7.91 19.68
CA THR A 153 5.69 -6.99 19.27
C THR A 153 6.29 -5.72 18.71
N GLY A 154 5.49 -4.99 17.94
CA GLY A 154 5.90 -3.71 17.35
C GLY A 154 4.71 -2.86 16.93
N THR A 155 4.99 -1.64 16.50
CA THR A 155 3.96 -0.70 16.04
C THR A 155 4.43 0.05 14.79
N GLY A 156 3.46 0.54 14.01
CA GLY A 156 3.73 1.31 12.78
C GLY A 156 3.71 0.45 11.52
N SER A 157 4.04 1.04 10.38
CA SER A 157 3.94 0.38 9.06
C SER A 157 5.03 -0.67 8.80
N ILE A 158 6.08 -0.71 9.63
CA ILE A 158 7.25 -1.56 9.43
C ILE A 158 7.52 -2.34 10.71
N PHE A 159 7.84 -3.63 10.57
CA PHE A 159 8.21 -4.49 11.68
C PHE A 159 9.35 -5.43 11.29
N SER A 160 10.35 -5.58 12.15
CA SER A 160 11.49 -6.46 11.89
C SER A 160 11.69 -7.43 13.05
N VAL A 161 12.03 -8.68 12.71
CA VAL A 161 12.31 -9.74 13.69
C VAL A 161 13.62 -10.43 13.31
N VAL A 162 14.52 -10.57 14.29
CA VAL A 162 15.68 -11.46 14.17
C VAL A 162 15.24 -12.86 14.60
N LEU A 163 15.42 -13.83 13.71
CA LEU A 163 14.97 -15.20 13.88
C LEU A 163 15.94 -15.99 14.77
N GLU A 164 15.67 -16.03 16.06
CA GLU A 164 16.31 -16.93 17.03
C GLU A 164 15.80 -18.38 16.93
N GLU A 165 16.47 -19.32 17.61
CA GLU A 165 16.11 -20.75 17.65
C GLU A 165 14.65 -21.00 18.08
N LYS A 166 14.09 -20.17 18.95
CA LYS A 166 12.68 -20.27 19.38
C LYS A 166 11.67 -20.08 18.24
N HIS A 167 12.09 -19.52 17.11
CA HIS A 167 11.24 -19.33 15.93
C HIS A 167 11.31 -20.49 14.94
N VAL A 168 12.25 -21.43 15.12
CA VAL A 168 12.42 -22.59 14.24
C VAL A 168 11.16 -23.45 14.26
N GLY A 169 10.64 -23.77 13.08
CA GLY A 169 9.44 -24.58 12.91
C GLY A 169 8.66 -24.28 11.64
N LEU A 170 7.58 -25.03 11.42
CA LEU A 170 6.76 -24.98 10.20
C LEU A 170 5.73 -23.83 10.17
N GLN A 171 5.56 -23.10 11.28
CA GLN A 171 4.44 -22.17 11.47
C GLN A 171 4.88 -20.89 12.21
N PHE A 172 6.07 -20.37 11.91
CA PHE A 172 6.42 -19.03 12.37
C PHE A 172 5.41 -18.04 11.80
N THR A 173 4.66 -17.38 12.68
CA THR A 173 3.50 -16.59 12.29
C THR A 173 3.65 -15.18 12.82
N VAL A 174 3.52 -14.20 11.96
CA VAL A 174 3.48 -12.78 12.31
C VAL A 174 2.12 -12.22 11.91
N SER A 175 1.53 -11.38 12.75
CA SER A 175 0.29 -10.69 12.40
C SER A 175 0.47 -9.18 12.48
N ALA A 176 -0.19 -8.47 11.56
CA ALA A 176 -0.37 -7.03 11.59
C ALA A 176 -1.85 -6.73 11.81
N LYS A 177 -2.17 -6.11 12.94
CA LYS A 177 -3.53 -5.71 13.30
C LYS A 177 -3.67 -4.20 13.07
N LEU A 178 -4.72 -3.83 12.34
CA LEU A 178 -5.09 -2.45 12.03
C LEU A 178 -6.32 -2.07 12.86
N LEU A 179 -6.25 -0.94 13.56
CA LEU A 179 -7.30 -0.46 14.44
C LEU A 179 -7.51 1.03 14.20
N SER A 180 -8.65 1.41 13.65
CA SER A 180 -9.03 2.82 13.54
C SER A 180 -9.38 3.41 14.91
N HIS A 181 -9.39 4.74 15.04
CA HIS A 181 -9.82 5.43 16.27
C HIS A 181 -11.34 5.62 16.34
N LYS A 182 -12.10 4.82 15.60
CA LYS A 182 -13.57 4.82 15.64
C LYS A 182 -14.06 4.14 16.92
N PRO A 183 -15.27 4.48 17.41
CA PRO A 183 -15.85 3.82 18.59
C PRO A 183 -16.37 2.40 18.29
N TRP A 184 -16.29 1.94 17.04
CA TRP A 184 -16.67 0.62 16.58
C TRP A 184 -15.61 0.12 15.60
N HIS A 185 -15.49 -1.20 15.46
CA HIS A 185 -14.56 -1.82 14.52
C HIS A 185 -15.24 -2.93 13.72
N ARG A 186 -14.78 -3.14 12.47
CA ARG A 186 -15.34 -4.15 11.54
C ARG A 186 -15.48 -5.53 12.19
N ASP A 187 -14.46 -5.94 12.94
CA ASP A 187 -14.38 -7.23 13.64
C ASP A 187 -14.44 -7.09 15.16
N GLN A 188 -15.14 -6.07 15.65
CA GLN A 188 -15.30 -5.69 17.06
C GLN A 188 -14.01 -5.25 17.78
N ASN A 189 -12.89 -5.94 17.56
CA ASN A 189 -11.61 -5.69 18.24
C ASN A 189 -10.50 -5.17 17.30
N PHE A 190 -10.77 -5.11 16.00
CA PHE A 190 -9.89 -4.60 14.95
C PHE A 190 -10.68 -4.36 13.66
N ASP A 191 -10.07 -3.63 12.73
CA ASP A 191 -10.66 -3.32 11.42
C ASP A 191 -10.10 -4.19 10.29
N ALA A 192 -8.81 -4.54 10.38
CA ALA A 192 -8.17 -5.51 9.51
C ALA A 192 -7.08 -6.28 10.26
N LEU A 193 -6.82 -7.53 9.82
CA LEU A 193 -5.79 -8.40 10.40
C LEU A 193 -5.08 -9.16 9.29
N ALA A 194 -3.83 -8.80 9.01
CA ALA A 194 -2.98 -9.58 8.14
C ALA A 194 -2.26 -10.67 8.94
N VAL A 195 -2.22 -11.89 8.40
CA VAL A 195 -1.47 -13.02 8.95
C VAL A 195 -0.42 -13.45 7.92
N LEU A 196 0.82 -13.56 8.37
CA LEU A 196 1.99 -13.89 7.56
C LEU A 196 2.65 -15.12 8.16
N ARG A 197 2.84 -16.17 7.37
CA ARG A 197 3.33 -17.48 7.83
C ARG A 197 4.56 -17.92 7.06
N TYR A 198 5.54 -18.41 7.78
CA TYR A 198 6.79 -18.92 7.21
C TYR A 198 7.21 -20.21 7.90
N GLU A 199 7.94 -21.02 7.16
CA GLU A 199 8.84 -22.01 7.74
C GLU A 199 10.15 -21.33 8.14
N VAL A 200 10.69 -21.69 9.30
CA VAL A 200 12.02 -21.25 9.76
C VAL A 200 12.86 -22.49 10.00
N LEU A 201 13.95 -22.60 9.24
CA LEU A 201 14.87 -23.73 9.29
C LEU A 201 15.83 -23.63 10.49
N PRO A 202 16.24 -24.77 11.07
CA PRO A 202 17.26 -24.81 12.11
C PRO A 202 18.61 -24.25 11.60
N PRO A 203 19.49 -23.80 12.51
CA PRO A 203 20.84 -23.38 12.13
C PRO A 203 21.61 -24.54 11.46
N PRO A 204 22.55 -24.24 10.53
CA PRO A 204 23.43 -25.25 9.98
C PRO A 204 24.26 -25.86 11.13
N GLY A 205 24.24 -27.19 11.23
CA GLY A 205 25.01 -27.96 12.20
C GLY A 205 26.50 -28.03 11.89
#